data_AF-A0A3N5PFE4-F1
#
_entry.id   AF-A0A3N5PFE4-F1
#
_cell.length_a   1.000
_cell.length_b   1.000
_cell.length_c   1.000
_cell.angle_alpha   90.00
_cell.angle_beta   90.00
_cell.angle_gamma   90.00
#
_symmetry.space_group_name_H-M   'P 1'
#
loop_
_entity.id
_entity.type
_entity.pdbx_description
1 polymer ?
#
loop_
_entity_poly.entity_id
_entity_poly.type
_entity_poly.pdbx_seq_one_letter_code
_entity_poly.pdbx_strand_id
1 'polypeptide(L)'
;LLRMSCKPFFVPQYCRLCPDKLNCLSDIAVGDAYGFSHDQFGRAAALVRTAQGQRAFDHAMQTGAIKAEAKPAEKLQLAQKVPQHLRNAGNYAAVWARRNRELPAIWHEESMAKILGSGGIFKSFILGWHDRLATGKARRMLLSVPSWAYRLHGRISMSLRSLRSRFGGR
;
A
#
# COMPACT_ATOMS: atom_id res chain seq x y z
N LEU A 1 16.53 -18.12 -5.83
CA LEU A 1 15.62 -17.29 -6.66
C LEU A 1 14.35 -18.04 -7.08
N LEU A 2 14.43 -19.31 -7.51
CA LEU A 2 13.28 -20.14 -7.93
C LEU A 2 12.14 -20.23 -6.89
N ARG A 3 12.45 -20.43 -5.61
CA ARG A 3 11.42 -20.48 -4.54
C ARG A 3 10.52 -19.24 -4.52
N MET A 4 11.10 -18.05 -4.72
CA MET A 4 10.36 -16.80 -4.64
C MET A 4 9.48 -16.55 -5.86
N SER A 5 9.90 -16.98 -7.06
CA SER A 5 9.08 -16.89 -8.28
C SER A 5 7.91 -17.86 -8.25
N CYS A 6 8.06 -19.02 -7.59
CA CYS A 6 6.99 -20.00 -7.46
C CYS A 6 5.97 -19.63 -6.37
N LYS A 7 6.34 -18.82 -5.37
CA LYS A 7 5.49 -18.49 -4.22
C LYS A 7 4.05 -18.11 -4.59
N PRO A 8 3.79 -17.22 -5.57
CA PRO A 8 2.43 -16.82 -5.91
C PRO A 8 1.51 -17.98 -6.29
N PHE A 9 2.03 -19.04 -6.91
CA PHE A 9 1.23 -20.18 -7.36
C PHE A 9 0.75 -21.08 -6.21
N PHE A 10 1.41 -21.02 -5.05
CA PHE A 10 1.10 -21.83 -3.88
C PHE A 10 0.40 -21.06 -2.75
N VAL A 11 0.17 -19.75 -2.91
CA VAL A 11 -0.58 -18.97 -1.90
C VAL A 11 -2.08 -19.23 -2.08
N PRO A 12 -2.79 -19.77 -1.06
CA PRO A 12 -4.23 -19.92 -1.10
C PRO A 12 -4.92 -18.60 -1.41
N GLN A 13 -6.03 -18.65 -2.16
CA GLN A 13 -6.73 -17.45 -2.61
C GLN A 13 -7.18 -16.55 -1.44
N TYR A 14 -7.66 -17.13 -0.35
CA TYR A 14 -8.08 -16.39 0.85
C TYR A 14 -6.91 -15.68 1.55
N CYS A 15 -5.70 -16.26 1.56
CA CYS A 15 -4.53 -15.60 2.14
C CYS A 15 -4.16 -14.30 1.41
N ARG A 16 -4.54 -14.17 0.14
CA ARG A 16 -4.34 -12.94 -0.64
C ARG A 16 -5.33 -11.84 -0.26
N LEU A 17 -6.43 -12.18 0.42
CA LEU A 17 -7.39 -11.23 0.98
C LEU A 17 -7.03 -10.82 2.41
N CYS A 18 -6.05 -11.46 3.07
CA CYS A 18 -5.67 -11.07 4.42
C CYS A 18 -4.93 -9.73 4.39
N PRO A 19 -5.37 -8.69 5.12
CA PRO A 19 -4.61 -7.44 5.26
C PRO A 19 -3.57 -7.52 6.38
N ASP A 20 -3.66 -8.54 7.25
CA ASP A 20 -2.79 -8.67 8.41
C ASP A 20 -1.53 -9.46 8.09
N LYS A 21 -0.40 -8.74 8.05
CA LYS A 21 0.93 -9.32 7.83
C LYS A 21 1.70 -9.57 9.12
N LEU A 22 1.41 -8.82 10.18
CA LEU A 22 2.22 -8.78 11.39
C LEU A 22 1.48 -9.32 12.61
N ASN A 23 0.34 -9.99 12.42
CA ASN A 23 -0.52 -10.47 13.50
C ASN A 23 -0.92 -9.31 14.43
N CYS A 24 -1.60 -8.30 13.88
CA CYS A 24 -1.81 -7.01 14.54
C CYS A 24 -2.62 -7.10 15.85
N LEU A 25 -3.39 -8.17 16.03
CA LEU A 25 -4.21 -8.41 17.22
C LEU A 25 -3.50 -9.23 18.30
N SER A 26 -2.24 -9.63 18.10
CA SER A 26 -1.48 -10.36 19.12
C SER A 26 -0.74 -9.44 20.09
N ASP A 27 -0.60 -9.90 21.32
CA ASP A 27 0.23 -9.27 22.35
C ASP A 27 1.70 -9.18 21.91
N ILE A 28 2.18 -10.26 21.30
CA ILE A 28 3.53 -10.40 20.74
C ILE A 28 3.38 -11.06 19.36
N ALA A 29 4.00 -10.48 18.34
CA ALA A 29 4.16 -11.12 17.03
C ALA A 29 5.64 -11.40 16.80
N VAL A 30 5.97 -12.63 16.41
CA VAL A 30 7.34 -13.06 16.13
C VAL A 30 7.42 -13.61 14.72
N GLY A 31 8.46 -13.23 13.99
CA GLY A 31 8.72 -13.74 12.64
C GLY A 31 10.20 -13.69 12.29
N ASP A 32 10.53 -14.12 11.09
CA ASP A 32 11.88 -13.99 10.59
C ASP A 32 12.28 -12.52 10.46
N ALA A 33 13.55 -12.21 10.74
CA ALA A 33 14.07 -10.85 10.63
C ALA A 33 14.44 -10.48 9.18
N TYR A 34 13.87 -11.12 8.14
CA TYR A 34 14.26 -10.85 6.76
C TYR A 34 14.03 -9.39 6.37
N GLY A 35 15.06 -8.76 5.80
CA GLY A 35 15.07 -7.34 5.46
C GLY A 35 15.20 -6.39 6.67
N PHE A 36 15.25 -6.93 7.88
CA PHE A 36 15.41 -6.20 9.14
C PHE A 36 16.75 -6.49 9.82
N SER A 37 17.24 -7.72 9.66
CA SER A 37 18.58 -8.17 10.04
C SER A 37 19.12 -9.13 8.98
N HIS A 38 20.44 -9.14 8.80
CA HIS A 38 21.14 -10.02 7.85
C HIS A 38 22.01 -11.06 8.58
N ASP A 39 21.64 -11.38 9.82
CA ASP A 39 22.40 -12.35 10.60
C ASP A 39 22.21 -13.78 10.06
N GLN A 40 23.33 -14.43 9.74
CA GLN A 40 23.40 -15.83 9.32
C GLN A 40 22.99 -16.82 10.42
N PHE A 41 23.03 -16.39 11.69
CA PHE A 41 22.69 -17.22 12.84
C PHE A 41 21.19 -17.25 13.16
N GLY A 42 20.35 -16.61 12.33
CA GLY A 42 18.89 -16.77 12.41
C GLY A 42 18.25 -15.94 13.53
N ARG A 43 18.31 -14.62 13.42
CA ARG A 43 17.56 -13.72 14.32
C ARG A 43 16.09 -13.67 13.95
N ALA A 44 15.24 -13.60 14.96
CA ALA A 44 13.83 -13.27 14.83
C ALA A 44 13.60 -11.77 15.05
N ALA A 45 12.54 -11.23 14.45
CA ALA A 45 11.99 -9.95 14.80
C ALA A 45 10.74 -10.17 15.65
N ALA A 46 10.64 -9.45 16.78
CA ALA A 46 9.48 -9.46 17.64
C ALA A 46 8.85 -8.05 17.69
N LEU A 47 7.53 -7.99 17.64
CA LEU A 47 6.74 -6.78 17.86
C LEU A 47 5.84 -7.01 19.07
N VAL A 48 6.08 -6.25 20.14
CA VAL A 48 5.34 -6.29 21.40
C VAL A 48 4.36 -5.12 21.43
N ARG A 49 3.10 -5.37 21.75
CA ARG A 49 2.03 -4.36 21.61
C ARG A 49 1.33 -4.02 22.92
N THR A 50 0.95 -5.05 23.68
CA THR A 50 0.14 -4.88 24.88
C THR A 50 1.00 -4.90 26.13
N ALA A 51 0.48 -4.37 27.23
CA ALA A 51 1.14 -4.45 28.52
C ALA A 51 1.37 -5.90 28.98
N GLN A 52 0.47 -6.82 28.62
CA GLN A 52 0.64 -8.25 28.89
C GLN A 52 1.80 -8.84 28.09
N GLY A 53 1.87 -8.53 26.80
CA GLY A 53 3.00 -8.92 25.95
C GLY A 53 4.33 -8.39 26.46
N GLN A 54 4.36 -7.13 26.90
CA GLN A 54 5.56 -6.51 27.47
C GLN A 54 6.03 -7.24 28.73
N ARG A 55 5.13 -7.50 29.68
CA ARG A 55 5.48 -8.26 30.89
C ARG A 55 6.05 -9.64 30.58
N ALA A 56 5.45 -10.37 29.64
CA ALA A 56 5.94 -11.68 29.23
C ALA A 56 7.32 -11.61 28.55
N PHE A 57 7.52 -10.60 27.70
CA PHE A 57 8.79 -10.38 26.99
C PHE A 57 9.92 -9.99 27.96
N ASP A 58 9.63 -9.08 28.91
CA ASP A 58 10.58 -8.65 29.94
C ASP A 58 10.97 -9.82 30.84
N HIS A 59 10.01 -10.67 31.23
CA HIS A 59 10.29 -11.87 32.02
C HIS A 59 11.21 -12.85 31.27
N ALA A 60 10.97 -13.05 29.96
CA ALA A 60 11.82 -13.89 29.13
C ALA A 60 13.25 -13.32 28.99
N MET A 61 13.41 -12.00 28.96
CA MET A 61 14.73 -11.36 28.99
C MET A 61 15.42 -11.51 30.35
N GLN A 62 14.71 -11.28 31.45
CA GLN A 62 15.23 -11.37 32.81
C GLN A 62 15.72 -12.78 33.17
N THR A 63 15.00 -13.80 32.70
CA THR A 63 15.38 -15.21 32.88
C THR A 63 16.50 -15.68 31.94
N GLY A 64 16.95 -14.82 31.02
CA GLY A 64 17.98 -15.14 30.04
C GLY A 64 17.50 -16.06 28.91
N ALA A 65 16.20 -16.36 28.83
CA ALA A 65 15.62 -17.19 27.78
C ALA A 65 15.75 -16.56 26.39
N ILE A 66 15.73 -15.23 26.32
CA ILE A 66 15.97 -14.46 25.09
C ILE A 66 16.95 -13.32 25.31
N LYS A 67 17.66 -12.94 24.24
CA LYS A 67 18.43 -11.69 24.15
C LYS A 67 17.83 -10.84 23.05
N ALA A 68 17.49 -9.60 23.37
CA ALA A 68 16.83 -8.68 22.44
C ALA A 68 17.56 -7.35 22.34
N GLU A 69 17.41 -6.69 21.20
CA GLU A 69 17.91 -5.35 20.93
C GLU A 69 16.71 -4.49 20.52
N ALA A 70 16.49 -3.38 21.23
CA ALA A 70 15.39 -2.48 20.93
C ALA A 70 15.61 -1.78 19.58
N LYS A 71 14.59 -1.79 18.71
CA LYS A 71 14.62 -1.13 17.41
C LYS A 71 13.27 -0.47 17.12
N PRO A 72 13.23 0.62 16.33
CA PRO A 72 11.98 1.26 15.93
C PRO A 72 11.07 0.30 15.15
N ALA A 73 9.79 0.27 15.51
CA ALA A 73 8.81 -0.63 14.91
C ALA A 73 8.57 -0.31 13.42
N GLU A 74 8.71 0.95 13.01
CA GLU A 74 8.53 1.42 11.64
C GLU A 74 9.54 0.74 10.70
N LYS A 75 10.77 0.51 11.17
CA LYS A 75 11.79 -0.21 10.39
C LYS A 75 11.35 -1.65 10.10
N LEU A 76 10.70 -2.32 11.06
CA LEU A 76 10.19 -3.67 10.87
C LEU A 76 9.03 -3.68 9.86
N GLN A 77 8.11 -2.72 9.95
CA GLN A 77 6.99 -2.60 9.01
C GLN A 77 7.46 -2.38 7.57
N LEU A 78 8.48 -1.53 7.38
CA LEU A 78 9.08 -1.26 6.07
C LEU A 78 9.83 -2.49 5.54
N ALA A 79 10.67 -3.12 6.37
CA ALA A 79 11.40 -4.34 6.04
C ALA A 79 10.44 -5.46 5.58
N GLN A 80 9.34 -5.63 6.31
CA GLN A 80 8.31 -6.62 6.01
C GLN A 80 7.35 -6.17 4.91
N LYS A 81 7.55 -5.01 4.28
CA LYS A 81 6.72 -4.50 3.17
C LYS A 81 5.22 -4.49 3.51
N VAL A 82 4.85 -4.13 4.73
CA VAL A 82 3.46 -4.08 5.19
C VAL A 82 2.58 -3.20 4.30
N PRO A 83 3.00 -1.97 3.91
CA PRO A 83 2.18 -1.13 3.03
C PRO A 83 1.93 -1.78 1.67
N GLN A 84 2.94 -2.43 1.09
CA GLN A 84 2.78 -3.14 -0.19
C GLN A 84 1.85 -4.34 -0.06
N HIS A 85 1.92 -5.08 1.05
CA HIS A 85 1.02 -6.20 1.30
C HIS A 85 -0.43 -5.74 1.39
N LEU A 86 -0.71 -4.67 2.13
CA LEU A 86 -2.06 -4.11 2.25
C LEU A 86 -2.61 -3.66 0.87
N ARG A 87 -1.79 -2.99 0.06
CA ARG A 87 -2.15 -2.64 -1.33
C ARG A 87 -2.46 -3.87 -2.18
N ASN A 88 -1.63 -4.90 -2.10
CA ASN A 88 -1.82 -6.14 -2.86
C ASN A 88 -3.11 -6.85 -2.44
N ALA A 89 -3.41 -6.87 -1.13
CA ALA A 89 -4.62 -7.49 -0.61
C ALA A 89 -5.88 -6.72 -1.06
N GLY A 90 -5.86 -5.39 -1.00
CA GLY A 90 -6.96 -4.55 -1.51
C GLY A 90 -7.19 -4.70 -3.01
N ASN A 91 -6.11 -4.74 -3.81
CA ASN A 91 -6.21 -4.99 -5.25
C ASN A 91 -6.80 -6.37 -5.55
N TYR A 92 -6.41 -7.39 -4.79
CA TYR A 92 -6.95 -8.73 -4.93
C TYR A 92 -8.43 -8.80 -4.52
N ALA A 93 -8.82 -8.12 -3.44
CA ALA A 93 -10.20 -7.98 -3.01
C ALA A 93 -11.08 -7.32 -4.10
N ALA A 94 -10.58 -6.27 -4.76
CA ALA A 94 -11.30 -5.64 -5.87
C ALA A 94 -11.54 -6.61 -7.05
N VAL A 95 -10.54 -7.44 -7.39
CA VAL A 95 -10.69 -8.48 -8.42
C VAL A 95 -11.66 -9.58 -7.96
N TRP A 96 -11.61 -9.94 -6.67
CA TRP A 96 -12.50 -10.95 -6.06
C TRP A 96 -13.97 -10.52 -6.12
N ALA A 97 -14.26 -9.25 -5.76
CA ALA A 97 -15.59 -8.67 -5.84
C ALA A 97 -16.12 -8.62 -7.28
N ARG A 98 -15.29 -8.24 -8.26
CA ARG A 98 -15.66 -8.25 -9.69
C ARG A 98 -16.04 -9.63 -10.23
N ARG A 99 -15.68 -10.70 -9.52
CA ARG A 99 -16.07 -12.08 -9.83
C ARG A 99 -17.34 -12.52 -9.07
N ASN A 100 -18.09 -11.58 -8.50
CA ASN A 100 -19.29 -11.81 -7.69
C ASN A 100 -19.04 -12.79 -6.53
N ARG A 101 -17.85 -12.71 -5.94
CA ARG A 101 -17.51 -13.50 -4.74
C ARG A 101 -17.65 -12.63 -3.51
N GLU A 102 -18.15 -13.24 -2.45
CA GLU A 102 -18.27 -12.59 -1.15
C GLU A 102 -16.90 -12.16 -0.61
N LEU A 103 -16.85 -10.94 -0.08
CA LEU A 103 -15.67 -10.37 0.54
C LEU A 103 -15.76 -10.47 2.06
N PRO A 104 -14.64 -10.77 2.74
CA PRO A 104 -14.56 -10.62 4.19
C PRO A 104 -14.95 -9.21 4.64
N ALA A 105 -15.61 -9.09 5.80
CA ALA A 105 -16.12 -7.85 6.38
C ALA A 105 -15.11 -6.67 6.38
N ILE A 106 -13.82 -6.98 6.51
CA ILE A 106 -12.73 -5.99 6.52
C ILE A 106 -12.61 -5.19 5.21
N TRP A 107 -13.10 -5.73 4.09
CA TRP A 107 -13.02 -5.09 2.76
C TRP A 107 -14.31 -4.37 2.34
N HIS A 108 -15.34 -4.35 3.19
CA HIS A 108 -16.56 -3.59 2.91
C HIS A 108 -16.26 -2.08 3.02
N GLU A 109 -16.95 -1.26 2.22
CA GLU A 109 -16.66 0.18 2.09
C GLU A 109 -16.64 0.92 3.43
N GLU A 110 -17.58 0.59 4.32
CA GLU A 110 -17.66 1.16 5.66
C GLU A 110 -16.42 0.83 6.52
N SER A 111 -15.91 -0.40 6.40
CA SER A 111 -14.70 -0.87 7.07
C SER A 111 -13.45 -0.19 6.49
N MET A 112 -13.39 -0.06 5.17
CA MET A 112 -12.25 0.58 4.47
C MET A 112 -12.18 2.08 4.74
N ALA A 113 -13.31 2.77 4.82
CA ALA A 113 -13.38 4.18 5.20
C ALA A 113 -12.92 4.41 6.65
N LYS A 114 -13.18 3.45 7.55
CA LYS A 114 -12.66 3.47 8.94
C LYS A 114 -11.16 3.17 9.01
N ILE A 115 -10.67 2.21 8.23
CA ILE A 115 -9.25 1.79 8.22
C ILE A 115 -8.35 2.83 7.55
N LEU A 116 -8.80 3.47 6.47
CA LEU A 116 -8.05 4.47 5.72
C LEU A 116 -8.32 5.92 6.17
N GLY A 117 -9.21 6.11 7.14
CA GLY A 117 -9.74 7.41 7.55
C GLY A 117 -10.68 8.02 6.52
N SER A 118 -11.55 8.94 6.93
CA SER A 118 -12.55 9.63 6.09
C SER A 118 -11.97 10.46 4.92
N GLY A 119 -10.65 10.54 4.78
CA GLY A 119 -9.94 11.08 3.60
C GLY A 119 -9.38 10.00 2.64
N GLY A 120 -9.63 8.71 2.91
CA GLY A 120 -9.00 7.53 2.30
C GLY A 120 -9.47 7.18 0.89
N ILE A 121 -10.71 7.50 0.53
CA ILE A 121 -11.24 7.24 -0.82
C ILE A 121 -10.60 8.20 -1.83
N PHE A 122 -10.43 9.47 -1.44
CA PHE A 122 -9.67 10.45 -2.24
C PHE A 122 -8.15 10.19 -2.16
N LYS A 123 -7.64 9.64 -1.03
CA LYS A 123 -6.25 9.19 -0.91
C LYS A 123 -5.92 7.91 -1.64
N SER A 124 -6.83 7.01 -1.99
CA SER A 124 -6.51 5.90 -2.92
C SER A 124 -6.40 6.38 -4.36
N PHE A 125 -7.12 7.44 -4.72
CA PHE A 125 -6.92 8.15 -5.98
C PHE A 125 -5.62 9.00 -5.97
N ILE A 126 -5.30 9.64 -4.84
CA ILE A 126 -4.08 10.43 -4.66
C ILE A 126 -2.83 9.57 -4.39
N LEU A 127 -2.90 8.41 -3.74
CA LEU A 127 -1.76 7.50 -3.52
C LEU A 127 -1.39 6.74 -4.79
N GLY A 128 -2.33 6.54 -5.72
CA GLY A 128 -2.02 6.17 -7.10
C GLY A 128 -1.29 7.27 -7.90
N TRP A 129 -1.37 8.53 -7.44
CA TRP A 129 -0.70 9.69 -8.04
C TRP A 129 0.59 10.12 -7.32
N HIS A 130 0.68 9.93 -6.00
CA HIS A 130 1.79 10.42 -5.17
C HIS A 130 2.97 9.45 -5.10
N ASP A 131 2.72 8.14 -5.22
CA ASP A 131 3.79 7.11 -5.32
C ASP A 131 4.49 7.14 -6.70
N ARG A 132 3.92 7.90 -7.66
CA ARG A 132 4.53 8.19 -8.97
C ARG A 132 5.46 9.41 -8.96
N LEU A 133 5.57 10.12 -7.82
CA LEU A 133 6.39 11.33 -7.67
C LEU A 133 7.51 11.19 -6.63
N ALA A 134 7.68 10.03 -5.99
CA ALA A 134 8.63 9.85 -4.88
C ALA A 134 9.87 8.98 -5.19
N THR A 135 10.21 8.75 -6.47
CA THR A 135 11.52 8.20 -6.88
C THR A 135 12.28 9.21 -7.72
N GLY A 136 13.34 9.78 -7.14
CA GLY A 136 13.99 11.02 -7.54
C GLY A 136 14.79 11.01 -8.85
N LYS A 137 14.44 11.95 -9.74
CA LYS A 137 15.32 12.80 -10.57
C LYS A 137 14.44 13.62 -11.53
N ALA A 138 14.09 14.85 -11.15
CA ALA A 138 13.59 15.85 -12.10
C ALA A 138 14.03 17.26 -11.65
N ARG A 139 15.23 17.65 -12.10
CA ARG A 139 15.66 19.05 -12.20
C ARG A 139 15.13 19.60 -13.53
N ARG A 140 14.62 20.85 -13.51
CA ARG A 140 14.31 21.77 -14.63
C ARG A 140 13.00 21.57 -15.42
N MET A 141 12.08 22.49 -15.15
CA MET A 141 11.13 23.24 -16.00
C MET A 141 10.11 22.57 -16.96
N LEU A 142 8.87 23.00 -16.71
CA LEU A 142 7.75 23.37 -17.60
C LEU A 142 6.80 22.29 -18.19
N LEU A 143 5.53 22.46 -17.79
CA LEU A 143 4.25 22.25 -18.49
C LEU A 143 4.16 21.10 -19.50
N SER A 144 3.37 20.08 -19.15
CA SER A 144 2.56 19.36 -20.13
C SER A 144 1.09 19.35 -19.67
N VAL A 145 0.34 20.21 -20.36
CA VAL A 145 -1.09 20.39 -20.28
C VAL A 145 -1.80 19.08 -20.68
N PRO A 146 -2.86 18.65 -19.96
CA PRO A 146 -3.63 17.48 -20.36
C PRO A 146 -4.23 17.63 -21.76
N SER A 147 -4.15 16.59 -22.58
CA SER A 147 -4.60 16.59 -23.98
C SER A 147 -6.10 16.91 -24.20
N TRP A 148 -6.93 16.88 -23.15
CA TRP A 148 -8.33 17.31 -23.23
C TRP A 148 -8.47 18.84 -23.26
N ALA A 149 -7.54 19.59 -22.67
CA ALA A 149 -7.52 21.05 -22.77
C ALA A 149 -7.20 21.50 -24.21
N TYR A 150 -6.38 20.73 -24.95
CA TYR A 150 -6.21 20.91 -26.40
C TYR A 150 -7.48 20.59 -27.20
N ARG A 151 -8.27 19.56 -26.80
CA ARG A 151 -9.55 19.22 -27.46
C ARG A 151 -10.65 20.24 -27.17
N LEU A 152 -10.64 20.88 -26.01
CA LEU A 152 -11.59 21.97 -25.69
C LEU A 152 -11.28 23.24 -26.50
N HIS A 153 -9.99 23.60 -26.64
CA HIS A 153 -9.57 24.77 -27.42
C HIS A 153 -9.78 24.57 -28.94
N GLY A 154 -9.62 23.34 -29.45
CA GLY A 154 -9.91 22.99 -30.85
C GLY A 154 -11.40 23.10 -31.22
N ARG A 155 -12.31 22.72 -30.32
CA ARG A 155 -13.76 22.83 -30.54
C ARG A 155 -14.27 24.27 -30.48
N ILE A 156 -13.71 25.10 -29.59
CA ILE A 156 -14.08 26.52 -29.47
C ILE A 156 -13.55 27.33 -30.68
N SER A 157 -12.34 27.04 -31.17
CA SER A 157 -11.74 27.76 -32.30
C SER A 157 -12.29 27.38 -33.68
N MET A 158 -12.78 26.16 -33.89
CA MET A 158 -13.48 25.78 -35.14
C MET A 158 -14.89 26.37 -35.24
N SER A 159 -15.62 26.47 -34.13
CA SER A 159 -16.94 27.12 -34.11
C SER A 159 -16.84 28.63 -34.42
N LEU A 160 -15.80 29.31 -33.92
CA LEU A 160 -15.58 30.73 -34.18
C LEU A 160 -15.05 31.04 -35.60
N ARG A 161 -14.31 30.12 -36.24
CA ARG A 161 -13.86 30.30 -37.64
C ARG A 161 -14.99 30.08 -38.66
N SER A 162 -15.95 29.18 -38.39
CA SER A 162 -17.13 29.01 -39.26
C SER A 162 -18.11 30.19 -39.15
N LEU A 163 -18.12 30.90 -38.02
CA LEU A 163 -18.89 32.13 -37.83
C LEU A 163 -18.23 33.34 -38.52
N ARG A 164 -16.90 33.40 -38.57
CA ARG A 164 -16.17 34.52 -39.21
C ARG A 164 -16.15 34.45 -40.74
N SER A 165 -16.19 33.27 -41.35
CA SER A 165 -16.26 33.12 -42.83
C SER A 165 -17.66 33.36 -43.41
N ARG A 166 -18.71 33.42 -42.58
CA ARG A 166 -20.08 33.79 -43.01
C ARG A 166 -20.37 35.29 -42.97
N PHE A 167 -19.51 36.10 -42.33
CA PHE A 167 -19.76 37.53 -42.10
C PHE A 167 -18.62 38.47 -42.52
N GLY A 168 -17.61 37.99 -43.26
CA GLY A 168 -16.39 38.75 -43.55
C GLY A 168 -16.01 38.86 -45.03
N GLY A 169 -16.98 38.91 -45.94
CA GLY A 169 -16.77 39.16 -47.36
C GLY A 169 -17.67 40.28 -47.89
N ARG A 170 -17.23 41.53 -47.67
CA ARG A 170 -17.37 42.67 -48.58
C ARG A 170 -16.19 43.61 -48.34
#